data_AF-A0A7W4NFK4-F1
#
_entry.id   AF-A0A7W4NFK4-F1
#
_cell.length_a   1.000
_cell.length_b   1.000
_cell.length_c   1.000
_cell.angle_alpha   90.00
_cell.angle_beta   90.00
_cell.angle_gamma   90.00
#
_symmetry.space_group_name_H-M   'P 1'
#
loop_
_entity.id
_entity.type
_entity.pdbx_description
1 polymer ?
#
loop_
_entity_poly.entity_id
_entity_poly.type
_entity_poly.pdbx_seq_one_letter_code
_entity_poly.pdbx_strand_id
1 'polypeptide(L)'
;MQHLSRLAFAFASIMLMLLALLLIAFGMFDLLATLGRSWHDGRDAVLQAISYVVISVAVFDVAKYFVEEEVIEARGKQSLSQARASLTKFITTIVIAVFIEGLVGVFEASNKHPVDILYPASLLVVATIIVLALAAFQRISIGAEREKKKEGIAE
;
A
#
# COMPACT_ATOMS: atom_id res chain seq x y z
N MET A 1 25.67 -8.19 -13.70
CA MET A 1 24.95 -7.31 -12.77
C MET A 1 23.42 -7.49 -12.83
N GLN A 2 22.80 -7.56 -14.00
CA GLN A 2 21.34 -7.78 -14.12
C GLN A 2 20.82 -9.03 -13.40
N HIS A 3 21.48 -10.19 -13.54
CA HIS A 3 21.08 -11.42 -12.83
C HIS A 3 21.18 -11.33 -11.30
N LEU A 4 22.13 -10.54 -10.79
CA LEU A 4 22.31 -10.34 -9.35
C LEU A 4 21.17 -9.46 -8.77
N SER A 5 20.79 -8.41 -9.50
CA SER A 5 19.63 -7.57 -9.18
C SER A 5 18.35 -8.41 -9.11
N ARG A 6 18.10 -9.22 -10.15
CA ARG A 6 16.91 -10.10 -10.22
C ARG A 6 16.82 -11.07 -9.04
N LEU A 7 17.94 -11.71 -8.69
CA LEU A 7 17.99 -12.61 -7.54
C LEU A 7 17.73 -11.88 -6.23
N ALA A 8 18.29 -10.68 -6.06
CA ALA A 8 18.06 -9.86 -4.87
C ALA A 8 16.58 -9.45 -4.74
N PHE A 9 15.96 -8.96 -5.83
CA PHE A 9 14.54 -8.59 -5.83
C PHE A 9 13.61 -9.79 -5.64
N ALA A 10 13.93 -10.95 -6.23
CA ALA A 10 13.18 -12.18 -6.02
C ALA A 10 13.23 -12.62 -4.55
N PHE A 11 14.42 -12.64 -3.95
CA PHE A 11 14.59 -12.98 -2.54
C PHE A 11 13.88 -11.99 -1.62
N ALA A 12 14.03 -10.68 -1.86
CA ALA A 12 13.36 -9.64 -1.09
C ALA A 12 11.83 -9.78 -1.18
N SER A 13 11.29 -10.04 -2.37
CA SER A 13 9.84 -10.20 -2.56
C SER A 13 9.30 -11.42 -1.83
N ILE A 14 10.01 -12.56 -1.87
CA ILE A 14 9.64 -13.75 -1.10
C ILE A 14 9.64 -13.45 0.40
N MET A 15 10.66 -12.75 0.90
CA MET A 15 10.72 -12.34 2.31
C MET A 15 9.54 -11.43 2.67
N LEU A 16 9.22 -10.42 1.84
CA LEU A 16 8.08 -9.54 2.08
C LEU A 16 6.75 -10.31 2.09
N MET A 17 6.56 -11.27 1.18
CA MET A 17 5.37 -12.13 1.18
C MET A 17 5.26 -12.97 2.44
N LEU A 18 6.36 -13.55 2.92
CA LEU A 18 6.37 -14.30 4.18
C LEU A 18 6.08 -13.41 5.38
N LEU A 19 6.64 -12.19 5.43
CA LEU A 19 6.37 -11.22 6.49
C LEU A 19 4.90 -10.79 6.48
N ALA A 20 4.31 -10.56 5.31
CA ALA A 20 2.87 -10.27 5.20
C ALA A 20 2.02 -11.42 5.75
N LEU A 21 2.34 -12.67 5.43
CA LEU A 21 1.63 -13.83 5.98
C LEU A 21 1.80 -13.94 7.50
N LEU A 22 2.99 -13.65 8.03
CA LEU A 22 3.24 -13.64 9.47
C LEU A 22 2.44 -12.55 10.19
N LEU A 23 2.32 -11.35 9.62
CA LEU A 23 1.51 -10.28 10.19
C LEU A 23 0.02 -10.68 10.28
N ILE A 24 -0.52 -11.33 9.25
CA ILE A 24 -1.89 -11.90 9.30
C ILE A 24 -2.00 -12.94 10.41
N ALA A 25 -1.02 -13.86 10.51
CA ALA A 25 -1.02 -14.90 11.52
C ALA A 25 -0.96 -14.33 12.94
N PHE A 26 -0.12 -13.32 13.18
CA PHE A 26 -0.04 -12.63 14.47
C PHE A 26 -1.34 -11.90 14.80
N GLY A 27 -1.90 -11.14 13.86
CA GLY A 27 -3.17 -10.46 14.10
C GLY A 27 -4.32 -11.41 14.42
N MET A 28 -4.38 -12.57 13.75
CA MET A 28 -5.37 -13.61 14.04
C MET A 28 -5.14 -14.26 15.40
N PHE A 29 -3.89 -14.58 15.73
CA PHE A 29 -3.53 -15.19 17.01
C PHE A 29 -3.87 -14.26 18.18
N ASP A 30 -3.49 -12.98 18.10
CA ASP A 30 -3.75 -11.99 19.13
C ASP A 30 -5.26 -11.76 19.33
N LEU A 31 -6.02 -11.74 18.23
CA LEU A 31 -7.48 -11.63 18.27
C LEU A 31 -8.11 -12.81 19.01
N LEU A 32 -7.76 -14.04 18.64
CA LEU A 32 -8.31 -15.25 19.26
C LEU A 32 -7.89 -15.37 20.73
N ALA A 33 -6.65 -15.03 21.06
CA ALA A 33 -6.14 -15.04 22.42
C ALA A 33 -6.86 -14.01 23.32
N THR A 34 -7.19 -12.84 22.78
CA THR A 34 -7.87 -11.77 23.52
C THR A 34 -9.35 -12.06 23.71
N LEU A 35 -10.04 -12.51 22.66
CA LEU A 35 -11.45 -12.92 22.74
C LEU A 35 -11.66 -14.09 23.71
N GLY A 36 -10.70 -15.01 23.81
CA GLY A 36 -10.73 -16.10 24.78
C GLY A 36 -10.59 -15.66 26.24
N ARG A 37 -10.09 -14.44 26.50
CA ARG A 37 -9.91 -13.90 27.86
C ARG A 37 -11.01 -12.93 28.27
N SER A 38 -11.42 -12.04 27.36
CA SER A 38 -12.26 -10.88 27.69
C SER A 38 -13.06 -10.42 26.47
N TRP A 39 -14.39 -10.32 26.60
CA TRP A 39 -15.26 -9.78 25.54
C TRP A 39 -15.13 -8.26 25.41
N HIS A 40 -14.78 -7.57 26.51
CA HIS A 40 -14.65 -6.11 26.51
C HIS A 40 -13.41 -5.65 25.73
N ASP A 41 -12.30 -6.39 25.84
CA ASP A 41 -11.06 -6.11 25.11
C ASP A 41 -11.12 -6.57 23.64
N GLY A 42 -12.19 -7.29 23.27
CA GLY A 42 -12.41 -7.80 21.92
C GLY A 42 -12.50 -6.70 20.87
N ARG A 43 -12.99 -5.50 21.23
CA ARG A 43 -13.08 -4.37 20.29
C ARG A 43 -11.70 -3.93 19.80
N ASP A 44 -10.80 -3.66 20.73
CA ASP A 44 -9.46 -3.14 20.39
C ASP A 44 -8.64 -4.22 19.68
N ALA A 45 -8.81 -5.49 20.07
CA ALA A 45 -8.21 -6.62 19.36
C ALA A 45 -8.69 -6.74 17.90
N VAL A 46 -9.97 -6.47 17.63
CA VAL A 46 -10.49 -6.45 16.24
C VAL A 46 -9.89 -5.30 15.45
N LEU A 47 -9.79 -4.10 16.03
CA LEU A 47 -9.18 -2.94 15.38
C LEU A 47 -7.70 -3.23 15.05
N GLN A 48 -6.95 -3.80 15.99
CA GLN A 48 -5.55 -4.19 15.78
C GLN A 48 -5.40 -5.28 14.70
N ALA A 49 -6.29 -6.27 14.68
CA ALA A 49 -6.30 -7.30 13.65
C ALA A 49 -6.58 -6.71 12.25
N ILE A 50 -7.47 -5.72 12.14
CA ILE A 50 -7.72 -4.99 10.89
C ILE A 50 -6.43 -4.29 10.43
N SER A 51 -5.72 -3.59 11.32
CA SER A 51 -4.43 -2.96 10.98
C SER A 51 -3.39 -3.97 10.49
N TYR A 52 -3.24 -5.13 11.18
CA TYR A 52 -2.34 -6.18 10.71
C TYR A 52 -2.70 -6.68 9.30
N VAL A 53 -3.98 -6.95 9.04
CA VAL A 53 -4.43 -7.42 7.71
C VAL A 53 -4.15 -6.36 6.63
N VAL A 54 -4.45 -5.09 6.90
CA VAL A 54 -4.27 -3.99 5.94
C VAL A 54 -2.80 -3.79 5.60
N ILE A 55 -1.92 -3.76 6.60
CA ILE A 55 -0.47 -3.66 6.41
C ILE A 55 0.02 -4.87 5.62
N SER A 56 -0.46 -6.07 5.93
CA SER A 56 -0.07 -7.29 5.23
C SER A 56 -0.45 -7.25 3.75
N VAL A 57 -1.67 -6.82 3.42
CA VAL A 57 -2.13 -6.68 2.03
C VAL A 57 -1.27 -5.65 1.29
N ALA A 58 -0.97 -4.51 1.92
CA ALA A 58 -0.11 -3.48 1.31
C ALA A 58 1.31 -4.00 1.03
N VAL A 59 1.91 -4.70 1.99
CA VAL A 59 3.25 -5.32 1.83
C VAL A 59 3.22 -6.42 0.77
N PHE A 60 2.16 -7.21 0.71
CA PHE A 60 2.00 -8.26 -0.30
C PHE A 60 1.89 -7.68 -1.71
N ASP A 61 1.13 -6.61 -1.89
CA ASP A 61 1.02 -5.89 -3.16
C ASP A 61 2.36 -5.30 -3.62
N VAL A 62 3.15 -4.74 -2.68
CA VAL A 62 4.51 -4.25 -2.95
C VAL A 62 5.43 -5.39 -3.41
N ALA A 63 5.38 -6.53 -2.70
CA ALA A 63 6.17 -7.70 -3.05
C ALA A 63 5.80 -8.24 -4.44
N LYS A 64 4.50 -8.30 -4.75
CA LYS A 64 4.00 -8.71 -6.05
C LYS A 64 4.49 -7.77 -7.16
N TYR A 65 4.44 -6.46 -6.92
CA TYR A 65 4.96 -5.46 -7.85
C TYR A 65 6.45 -5.69 -8.16
N PHE A 66 7.29 -5.93 -7.16
CA PHE A 66 8.71 -6.23 -7.39
C PHE A 66 8.94 -7.53 -8.17
N VAL A 67 8.14 -8.57 -7.92
CA VAL A 67 8.21 -9.80 -8.73
C VAL A 67 7.82 -9.53 -10.18
N GLU A 68 6.72 -8.83 -10.41
CA GLU A 68 6.23 -8.53 -11.76
C GLU A 68 7.25 -7.69 -12.53
N GLU A 69 7.72 -6.57 -11.97
CA GLU A 69 8.60 -5.62 -12.66
C GLU A 69 10.06 -6.12 -12.80
N GLU A 70 10.68 -6.56 -11.70
CA GLU A 70 12.13 -6.83 -11.68
C GLU A 70 12.47 -8.30 -11.97
N VAL A 71 11.59 -9.24 -11.62
CA VAL A 71 11.86 -10.68 -11.77
C VAL A 71 11.30 -11.22 -13.08
N ILE A 72 10.05 -10.89 -13.41
CA ILE A 72 9.34 -11.44 -14.58
C ILE A 72 9.54 -10.57 -15.82
N GLU A 73 9.24 -9.27 -15.74
CA GLU A 73 9.13 -8.40 -16.93
C GLU A 73 10.44 -7.69 -17.31
N ALA A 74 11.58 -8.25 -16.93
CA ALA A 74 12.88 -7.61 -17.01
C ALA A 74 13.47 -7.43 -18.44
N ARG A 75 12.67 -7.58 -19.51
CA ARG A 75 13.08 -7.38 -20.93
C ARG A 75 12.00 -6.85 -21.89
N GLY A 76 10.80 -6.51 -21.43
CA GLY A 76 9.81 -5.84 -22.29
C GLY A 76 10.01 -4.33 -22.22
N LYS A 77 10.04 -3.62 -23.36
CA LYS A 77 9.85 -2.16 -23.35
C LYS A 77 8.44 -1.90 -22.82
N GLN A 78 8.26 -1.81 -21.50
CA GLN A 78 7.01 -1.32 -20.94
C GLN A 78 6.73 0.01 -21.61
N SER A 79 5.57 0.12 -22.25
CA SER A 79 5.15 1.42 -22.76
C SER A 79 5.11 2.40 -21.59
N LEU A 80 5.38 3.68 -21.84
CA LEU A 80 5.27 4.72 -20.81
C LEU A 80 3.89 4.69 -20.11
N SER A 81 2.85 4.26 -20.83
CA SER A 81 1.50 4.04 -20.30
C SER A 81 1.45 2.91 -19.26
N GLN A 82 2.07 1.76 -19.53
CA GLN A 82 2.12 0.62 -18.60
C GLN A 82 2.88 0.95 -17.32
N ALA A 83 4.06 1.56 -17.43
CA ALA A 83 4.86 1.96 -16.27
C ALA A 83 4.09 2.95 -15.36
N ARG A 84 3.37 3.91 -15.94
CA ARG A 84 2.52 4.84 -15.18
C ARG A 84 1.31 4.16 -14.54
N ALA A 85 0.68 3.22 -15.23
CA ALA A 85 -0.45 2.46 -14.68
C ALA A 85 0.02 1.61 -13.48
N SER A 86 1.18 0.97 -13.59
CA SER A 86 1.82 0.19 -12.54
C SER A 86 2.15 1.05 -11.32
N LEU A 87 2.83 2.19 -11.53
CA LEU A 87 3.11 3.17 -10.47
C LEU A 87 1.83 3.72 -9.82
N THR A 88 0.82 4.04 -10.62
CA THR A 88 -0.48 4.53 -10.11
C THR A 88 -1.13 3.48 -9.22
N LYS A 89 -1.13 2.22 -9.64
CA LYS A 89 -1.68 1.11 -8.86
C LYS A 89 -0.94 0.95 -7.54
N PHE A 90 0.39 0.98 -7.58
CA PHE A 90 1.25 0.90 -6.40
C PHE A 90 0.96 2.02 -5.39
N ILE A 91 0.95 3.29 -5.84
CA ILE A 91 0.64 4.44 -4.97
C ILE A 91 -0.79 4.35 -4.44
N THR A 92 -1.75 3.89 -5.25
CA THR A 92 -3.15 3.72 -4.83
C THR A 92 -3.25 2.71 -3.68
N THR A 93 -2.58 1.56 -3.75
CA THR A 93 -2.55 0.59 -2.65
C THR A 93 -1.99 1.20 -1.36
N ILE A 94 -0.88 1.93 -1.45
CA ILE A 94 -0.28 2.61 -0.27
C ILE A 94 -1.26 3.61 0.34
N VAL A 95 -1.88 4.44 -0.49
CA VAL A 95 -2.86 5.43 -0.04
C VAL A 95 -4.07 4.79 0.65
N ILE A 96 -4.59 3.68 0.11
CA ILE A 96 -5.68 2.92 0.74
C ILE A 96 -5.25 2.43 2.13
N ALA A 97 -4.03 1.90 2.27
CA ALA A 97 -3.50 1.45 3.55
C ALA A 97 -3.40 2.61 4.57
N VAL A 98 -2.87 3.76 4.16
CA VAL A 98 -2.77 4.95 5.02
C VAL A 98 -4.15 5.47 5.43
N PHE A 99 -5.13 5.46 4.52
CA PHE A 99 -6.50 5.83 4.87
C PHE A 99 -7.12 4.89 5.90
N ILE A 100 -6.96 3.58 5.72
CA ILE A 100 -7.50 2.61 6.68
C ILE A 100 -6.81 2.76 8.03
N GLU A 101 -5.48 2.91 8.06
CA GLU A 101 -4.73 3.13 9.30
C GLU A 101 -5.16 4.43 10.01
N GLY A 102 -5.37 5.52 9.27
CA GLY A 102 -5.92 6.75 9.80
C GLY A 102 -7.33 6.56 10.37
N LEU A 103 -8.21 5.82 9.69
CA LEU A 103 -9.57 5.55 10.17
C LEU A 103 -9.58 4.66 11.43
N VAL A 104 -8.81 3.57 11.43
CA VAL A 104 -8.65 2.69 12.60
C VAL A 104 -8.10 3.48 13.77
N GLY A 105 -7.08 4.30 13.54
CA GLY A 105 -6.50 5.18 14.56
C GLY A 105 -7.50 6.19 15.12
N VAL A 106 -8.38 6.77 14.30
CA VAL A 106 -9.45 7.66 14.79
C VAL A 106 -10.40 6.88 15.71
N PHE A 107 -10.80 5.67 15.34
CA PHE A 107 -11.67 4.83 16.17
C PHE A 107 -11.03 4.43 17.51
N GLU A 108 -9.72 4.17 17.52
CA GLU A 108 -8.98 3.83 18.73
C GLU A 108 -8.79 5.05 19.65
N ALA A 109 -8.41 6.19 19.06
CA ALA A 109 -8.20 7.45 19.80
C ALA A 109 -9.50 8.05 20.36
N SER A 110 -10.65 7.81 19.70
CA SER A 110 -11.95 8.34 20.12
C SER A 110 -12.38 7.92 21.54
N ASN A 111 -11.83 6.83 22.07
CA ASN A 111 -12.16 6.36 23.43
C ASN A 111 -11.14 6.79 24.50
N LYS A 112 -10.08 7.51 24.14
CA LYS A 112 -9.00 7.93 25.04
C LYS A 112 -9.17 9.42 25.36
N HIS A 113 -8.30 10.29 24.86
CA HIS A 113 -8.42 11.74 25.01
C HIS A 113 -8.69 12.43 23.66
N PRO A 114 -9.43 13.56 23.62
CA PRO A 114 -9.70 14.28 22.38
C PRO A 114 -8.45 14.67 21.57
N VAL A 115 -7.31 14.87 22.25
CA VAL A 115 -6.04 15.23 21.61
C VAL A 115 -5.42 14.06 20.82
N ASP A 116 -5.74 12.81 21.17
CA ASP A 116 -5.16 11.61 20.55
C ASP A 116 -5.66 11.43 19.11
N ILE A 117 -6.79 12.05 18.75
CA ILE A 117 -7.37 12.04 17.40
C ILE A 117 -6.50 12.82 16.40
N LEU A 118 -5.62 13.72 16.86
CA LEU A 118 -4.83 14.57 15.98
C LEU A 118 -3.87 13.79 15.09
N TYR A 119 -3.19 12.76 15.61
CA TYR A 119 -2.26 11.97 14.82
C TYR A 119 -2.99 11.17 13.71
N PRO A 120 -4.02 10.36 14.00
CA PRO A 120 -4.82 9.69 12.97
C PRO A 120 -5.47 10.66 11.97
N ALA A 121 -5.99 11.79 12.44
CA ALA A 121 -6.55 12.82 11.55
C ALA A 121 -5.49 13.41 10.61
N SER A 122 -4.26 13.62 11.09
CA SER A 122 -3.15 14.10 10.26
C SER A 122 -2.76 13.08 9.18
N LEU A 123 -2.83 11.77 9.47
CA LEU A 123 -2.62 10.73 8.46
C LEU A 123 -3.66 10.80 7.34
N LEU A 124 -4.94 11.07 7.67
CA LEU A 124 -6.00 11.25 6.66
C LEU A 124 -5.76 12.49 5.77
N VAL A 125 -5.25 13.58 6.36
CA VAL A 125 -4.86 14.78 5.61
C VAL A 125 -3.69 14.47 4.67
N VAL A 126 -2.65 13.79 5.15
CA VAL A 126 -1.51 13.36 4.35
C VAL A 126 -1.95 12.44 3.20
N ALA A 127 -2.81 11.45 3.47
CA ALA A 127 -3.34 10.56 2.45
C ALA A 127 -4.10 11.33 1.36
N THR A 128 -4.89 12.34 1.75
CA THR A 128 -5.60 13.22 0.80
C THR A 128 -4.63 14.02 -0.05
N ILE A 129 -3.55 14.56 0.53
CA ILE A 129 -2.50 15.26 -0.23
C ILE A 129 -1.84 14.32 -1.25
N ILE A 130 -1.57 13.06 -0.88
CA ILE A 130 -1.00 12.06 -1.81
C ILE A 130 -1.97 11.79 -2.96
N VAL A 131 -3.29 11.66 -2.70
CA VAL A 131 -4.31 11.50 -3.75
C VAL A 131 -4.32 12.71 -4.69
N LEU A 132 -4.28 13.93 -4.15
CA LEU A 132 -4.27 15.15 -4.95
C LEU A 132 -3.00 15.24 -5.81
N ALA A 133 -1.84 14.88 -5.25
CA ALA A 133 -0.58 14.82 -5.97
C ALA A 133 -0.62 13.77 -7.09
N LEU A 134 -1.19 12.59 -6.83
CA LEU A 134 -1.37 11.53 -7.83
C LEU A 134 -2.33 11.99 -8.95
N ALA A 135 -3.43 12.65 -8.61
CA ALA A 135 -4.37 13.21 -9.59
C ALA A 135 -3.71 14.28 -10.47
N ALA A 136 -2.88 15.15 -9.89
CA ALA A 136 -2.10 16.13 -10.63
C ALA A 136 -1.08 15.45 -11.57
N PHE A 137 -0.34 14.46 -11.06
CA PHE A 137 0.61 13.67 -11.85
C PHE A 137 -0.06 12.99 -13.05
N GLN A 138 -1.21 12.37 -12.85
CA GLN A 138 -1.98 11.74 -13.92
C GLN A 138 -2.44 12.75 -14.97
N ARG A 139 -2.97 13.90 -14.54
CA ARG A 139 -3.45 14.95 -15.46
C ARG A 139 -2.32 15.48 -16.35
N ILE A 140 -1.16 15.76 -15.77
CA ILE A 140 0.02 16.25 -16.50
C ILE A 140 0.53 15.17 -17.47
N SER A 141 0.64 13.93 -16.99
CA SER A 141 1.15 12.81 -17.80
C SER A 141 0.26 12.50 -19.01
N ILE A 142 -1.06 12.54 -18.85
CA ILE A 142 -2.01 12.33 -19.95
C ILE A 142 -1.98 13.52 -20.94
N GLY A 143 -1.79 14.75 -20.43
CA GLY A 143 -1.64 15.95 -21.26
C GLY A 143 -0.47 15.83 -22.23
N ALA A 144 0.70 15.45 -21.73
CA ALA A 144 1.92 15.31 -22.55
C ALA A 144 1.80 14.24 -23.65
N GLU A 145 1.09 13.14 -23.42
CA GLU A 145 0.86 12.11 -24.43
C GLU A 145 -0.11 12.56 -25.52
N ARG A 146 -1.14 13.33 -25.16
CA ARG A 146 -2.09 13.88 -26.13
C ARG A 146 -1.44 14.91 -27.05
N GLU A 147 -0.48 15.68 -26.56
CA GLU A 147 0.33 16.60 -27.38
C GLU A 147 1.25 15.84 -28.33
N LYS A 148 2.01 14.84 -27.86
CA LYS A 148 2.87 14.03 -28.73
C LYS A 148 2.12 13.29 -29.84
N LYS A 149 0.89 12.82 -29.56
CA LYS A 149 0.03 12.19 -30.57
C LYS A 149 -0.50 13.20 -31.59
N LYS A 150 -0.73 14.46 -31.20
CA LYS A 150 -1.13 15.55 -32.11
C LYS A 150 0.02 16.01 -33.00
N GLU A 151 1.25 15.95 -32.50
CA GLU A 151 2.45 16.34 -33.26
C GLU A 151 2.98 15.23 -34.19
N GLY A 152 2.34 14.05 -34.21
CA GLY A 152 2.75 12.94 -35.07
C GLY A 152 4.07 12.26 -34.66
N ILE A 153 4.53 12.49 -33.44
CA ILE A 153 5.82 11.99 -32.91
C ILE A 153 5.65 10.61 -32.22
N ALA A 154 4.45 10.04 -32.22
CA ALA A 154 4.20 8.72 -31.65
C ALA A 154 4.57 7.62 -32.68
N GLU A 155 5.78 7.07 -32.56
CA GLU A 155 6.15 5.79 -33.18
C GLU A 155 5.52 4.60 -32.44
#